data_AF-A0A969B0J6-F1
#
_entry.id   AF-A0A969B0J6-F1
#
_cell.length_a   1.000
_cell.length_b   1.000
_cell.length_c   1.000
_cell.angle_alpha   90.00
_cell.angle_beta   90.00
_cell.angle_gamma   90.00
#
_symmetry.space_group_name_H-M   'P 1'
#
loop_
_entity.id
_entity.type
_entity.pdbx_description
1 polymer ?
#
loop_
_entity_poly.entity_id
_entity_poly.type
_entity_poly.pdbx_seq_one_letter_code
_entity_poly.pdbx_strand_id
1 'polypeptide(L)' 'MIGKRGMTCLEIDKDEIALVHWFDKNISKKYLDKRGYEPEQFEDTNYYRMVLNVEDINYIFSTINLLT' A
#
# COMPACT_ATOMS: atom_id res chain seq x y z
N MET A 1 1.15 -11.60 8.29
CA MET A 1 2.36 -12.32 7.82
C MET A 1 3.47 -11.30 7.70
N ILE A 2 4.49 -11.30 8.58
CA ILE A 2 5.66 -10.43 8.43
C ILE A 2 6.59 -11.15 7.45
N GLY A 3 6.41 -10.86 6.16
CA GLY A 3 7.13 -11.52 5.08
C GLY A 3 8.55 -10.99 4.98
N LYS A 4 9.51 -11.90 4.80
CA LYS A 4 10.95 -11.62 4.51
C LYS A 4 11.22 -10.67 3.31
N ARG A 5 10.18 -10.12 2.66
CA ARG A 5 10.20 -9.36 1.41
C ARG A 5 9.48 -8.02 1.46
N GLY A 6 9.02 -7.62 2.64
CA GLY A 6 8.16 -6.44 2.82
C GLY A 6 6.84 -6.80 3.50
N MET A 7 6.00 -5.79 3.70
CA MET A 7 4.72 -5.90 4.36
C MET A 7 3.66 -5.23 3.49
N THR A 8 2.61 -5.97 3.15
CA THR A 8 1.40 -5.38 2.58
C THR A 8 0.44 -5.07 3.72
N CYS A 9 -0.06 -3.85 3.79
CA CYS A 9 -0.99 -3.39 4.80
C CYS A 9 -2.06 -2.49 4.19
N LEU A 10 -3.11 -2.26 4.96
CA LEU A 10 -4.10 -1.23 4.69
C LEU A 10 -3.70 0.02 5.48
N GLU A 11 -3.57 1.14 4.79
CA GLU A 11 -3.44 2.45 5.41
C GLU A 11 -4.77 3.16 5.33
N ILE A 12 -5.18 3.81 6.42
CA ILE A 12 -6.44 4.52 6.51
C ILE A 12 -6.11 5.96 6.87
N ASP A 13 -6.55 6.91 6.07
CA ASP A 13 -6.49 8.34 6.39
C ASP A 13 -7.84 8.97 6.08
N LYS A 14 -8.40 9.70 7.06
CA LYS A 14 -9.71 10.38 7.01
C LYS A 14 -10.81 9.55 6.31
N ASP A 15 -10.93 9.73 5.00
CA ASP A 15 -12.00 9.24 4.13
C ASP A 15 -11.51 8.22 3.09
N GLU A 16 -10.23 7.85 3.11
CA GLU A 16 -9.61 6.95 2.15
C GLU A 16 -8.96 5.74 2.84
N ILE A 17 -9.01 4.61 2.15
CA ILE A 17 -8.22 3.43 2.49
C ILE A 17 -7.33 3.07 1.32
N ALA A 18 -6.06 2.81 1.59
CA ALA A 18 -5.08 2.44 0.60
C ALA A 18 -4.52 1.04 0.89
N LEU A 19 -4.45 0.20 -0.13
CA LEU A 19 -3.65 -1.02 -0.09
C LEU A 19 -2.20 -0.64 -0.41
N VAL A 20 -1.33 -0.77 0.57
CA VAL A 20 0.06 -0.30 0.48
C VAL A 20 1.02 -1.47 0.69
N HIS A 21 2.07 -1.50 -0.11
CA HIS A 21 3.19 -2.42 0.06
C HIS A 21 4.45 -1.67 0.48
N TRP A 22 4.92 -1.97 1.68
CA TRP A 22 6.17 -1.49 2.23
C TRP A 22 7.29 -2.48 1.97
N PHE A 23 8.44 -2.03 1.47
CA PHE A 23 9.59 -2.89 1.24
C PHE A 23 10.92 -2.15 1.45
N ASP A 24 11.97 -2.91 1.77
CA ASP A 24 13.33 -2.39 1.82
C ASP A 24 13.96 -2.47 0.42
N LYS A 25 14.65 -1.39 0.00
CA LYS A 25 15.34 -1.27 -1.30
C LYS A 25 16.30 -2.42 -1.59
N ASN A 26 16.91 -2.99 -0.56
CA ASN A 26 17.90 -4.07 -0.68
C ASN A 26 17.24 -5.40 -1.02
N ILE A 27 15.95 -5.57 -0.75
CA ILE A 27 15.24 -6.85 -0.88
C ILE A 27 14.55 -6.98 -2.24
N SER A 28 14.14 -5.88 -2.86
CA SER A 28 13.36 -5.97 -4.11
C SER A 28 13.61 -4.84 -5.10
N LYS A 29 14.72 -4.93 -5.83
CA LYS A 29 14.93 -4.17 -7.08
C LYS A 29 13.82 -4.42 -8.12
N LYS A 30 13.16 -5.58 -8.06
CA LYS A 30 12.07 -5.97 -8.97
C LYS A 30 10.83 -5.06 -8.87
N TYR A 31 10.59 -4.41 -7.73
CA TYR A 31 9.48 -3.46 -7.59
C TYR A 31 9.84 -2.07 -8.11
N LEU A 32 11.13 -1.71 -8.14
CA LEU A 32 11.59 -0.45 -8.75
C LEU A 32 11.48 -0.47 -10.28
N ASP A 33 11.57 -1.65 -10.91
CA ASP A 33 11.50 -1.80 -12.37
C ASP A 33 10.07 -2.00 -12.93
N LYS A 34 9.05 -2.12 -12.07
CA LYS A 34 7.66 -2.31 -12.53
C LYS A 34 7.05 -0.96 -12.97
N ARG A 35 7.12 -0.69 -14.27
CA ARG A 35 6.40 0.42 -14.93
C ARG A 35 4.92 0.43 -14.52
N GLY A 36 4.49 1.48 -13.82
CA GLY A 36 3.09 1.71 -13.45
C GLY A 36 2.84 1.97 -11.97
N TYR A 37 3.79 1.65 -11.09
CA TYR A 37 3.75 2.03 -9.68
C TYR A 37 4.99 2.86 -9.38
N GLU A 38 4.82 4.02 -8.74
CA GLU A 38 5.93 4.88 -8.31
C GLU A 38 6.14 4.69 -6.80
N PRO A 39 7.18 3.95 -6.38
CA PRO A 39 7.46 3.76 -4.96
C PRO A 39 8.02 5.05 -4.37
N GLU A 40 7.39 5.54 -3.32
CA GLU A 40 7.84 6.71 -2.56
C GLU A 40 8.84 6.26 -1.48
N GLN A 41 9.99 6.92 -1.42
CA GLN A 41 10.94 6.66 -0.35
C GLN A 41 10.40 7.29 0.94
N PHE A 42 10.41 6.52 2.02
CA PHE A 42 10.04 7.06 3.32
C PHE A 42 11.22 7.81 3.92
N GLU A 43 11.17 9.13 3.79
CA GLU A 43 12.24 10.05 4.23
C GLU A 43 13.60 9.63 3.66
N ASP A 44 14.67 9.75 4.44
CA ASP A 44 16.02 9.32 4.09
C ASP A 44 16.29 7.83 4.46
N THR A 45 15.24 7.02 4.64
CA THR A 45 15.39 5.61 5.00
C THR A 45 15.52 4.70 3.78
N ASN A 46 15.87 3.44 4.00
CA ASN A 46 15.91 2.43 2.93
C ASN A 46 14.54 1.81 2.63
N TYR A 47 13.48 2.28 3.29
CA TYR A 47 12.13 1.78 3.14
C TYR A 47 11.38 2.57 2.08
N TYR A 48 10.62 1.85 1.28
CA TYR A 48 9.81 2.38 0.20
C TYR A 48 8.37 1.97 0.42
N ARG A 49 7.48 2.92 0.16
CA ARG A 49 6.04 2.80 0.19
C ARG A 49 5.53 2.75 -1.24
N MET A 50 4.78 1.71 -1.58
CA MET A 50 4.14 1.59 -2.89
C MET A 50 2.64 1.42 -2.70
N VAL A 51 1.89 2.43 -3.13
CA VAL A 51 0.42 2.37 -3.15
C VAL A 51 -0.01 1.48 -4.31
N LEU A 52 -0.75 0.41 -3.99
CA LEU A 52 -1.26 -0.54 -4.98
C LEU A 52 -2.67 -0.16 -5.46
N ASN A 53 -3.48 0.39 -4.56
CA ASN A 53 -4.86 0.79 -4.83
C ASN A 53 -5.33 1.74 -3.70
N VAL A 54 -6.23 2.66 -4.02
CA VAL A 54 -6.87 3.61 -3.09
C VAL A 54 -8.36 3.60 -3.36
N GLU A 55 -9.17 3.57 -2.30
CA GLU A 55 -10.63 3.58 -2.38
C GLU A 55 -11.21 4.53 -1.31
N ASP A 56 -12.39 5.07 -1.58
CA ASP A 56 -13.15 5.87 -0.60
C ASP A 56 -13.76 4.95 0.47
N ILE A 57 -13.52 5.28 1.74
CA ILE A 57 -13.99 4.48 2.88
C ILE A 57 -15.51 4.46 2.99
N ASN A 58 -16.20 5.53 2.57
CA ASN A 58 -17.65 5.63 2.57
C ASN A 58 -18.28 4.66 1.58
N TYR A 59 -17.61 4.39 0.45
CA TYR A 59 -18.04 3.40 -0.52
C TYR A 59 -18.00 1.97 0.07
N ILE A 60 -16.96 1.66 0.83
CA ILE A 60 -16.81 0.36 1.51
C ILE A 60 -17.92 0.18 2.54
N PHE A 61 -18.18 1.18 3.38
CA PHE A 61 -19.28 1.12 4.36
C PHE A 61 -20.65 1.02 3.69
N SER A 62 -20.87 1.73 2.59
CA SER A 62 -22.11 1.62 1.80
C SER A 62 -22.32 0.20 1.27
N THR A 63 -21.25 -0.47 0.84
CA THR A 63 -21.32 -1.85 0.35
C THR A 63 -21.61 -2.85 1.47
N ILE A 64 -20.99 -2.69 2.65
CA ILE A 64 -21.25 -3.55 3.81
C ILE A 64 -22.73 -3.46 4.23
N ASN A 65 -23.28 -2.24 4.26
CA ASN A 65 -24.68 -2.01 4.62
C ASN A 65 -25.69 -2.60 3.62
N LEU A 66 -25.30 -2.81 2.36
CA LEU A 66 -26.16 -3.42 1.33
C LEU A 66 -26.15 -4.96 1.34
N LEU A 67 -25.14 -5.55 1.99
CA LEU A 67 -24.99 -7.01 2.12
C LEU A 67 -25.53 -7.54 3.45
N THR A 68 -26.17 -6.68 4.25
CA THR A 68 -26.76 -6.98 5.56
C THR A 68 -28.26 -6.71 5.51
#